data_AF-A0AA36M5R1-F1
#
_entry.id   AF-A0AA36M5R1-F1
#
_cell.length_a   1.000
_cell.length_b   1.000
_cell.length_c   1.000
_cell.angle_alpha   90.00
_cell.angle_beta   90.00
_cell.angle_gamma   90.00
#
_symmetry.space_group_name_H-M   'P 1'
#
loop_
_entity.id
_entity.type
_entity.pdbx_description
1 polymer ?
#
loop_
_entity_poly.entity_id
_entity_poly.type
_entity_poly.pdbx_seq_one_letter_code
_entity_poly.pdbx_strand_id
1 'polypeptide(L)'
;MREVTVEGYDALHKELKSLSGKVFIFFTGSKVDGKSWCPDCVAAEPVVESIVNGKEGKELDATFVTCYVGAREYWKDPACPFRTDKDFKLTCVPTLLELGKKHKRLLESQAKNADLVKDFFFED
;
A
#
# COMPACT_ATOMS: atom_id res chain seq x y z
N MET A 1 14.45 -4.10 0.89
CA MET A 1 13.25 -3.82 1.70
C MET A 1 12.86 -5.03 2.52
N ARG A 2 12.49 -4.80 3.78
CA ARG A 2 11.78 -5.77 4.62
C ARG A 2 10.29 -5.72 4.27
N GLU A 3 9.68 -6.87 4.05
CA GLU A 3 8.24 -6.97 3.73
C GLU A 3 7.42 -7.33 4.96
N VAL A 4 6.26 -6.70 5.09
CA VAL A 4 5.29 -6.94 6.15
C VAL A 4 3.88 -6.95 5.55
N THR A 5 3.03 -7.87 6.00
CA THR A 5 1.64 -7.95 5.56
C THR A 5 0.72 -7.83 6.77
N VAL A 6 -0.27 -6.96 6.68
CA VAL A 6 -1.29 -6.74 7.71
C VAL A 6 -2.67 -6.67 7.09
N GLU A 7 -3.69 -6.98 7.90
CA GLU A 7 -5.09 -6.85 7.50
C GLU A 7 -5.87 -6.01 8.51
N GLY A 8 -6.56 -5.00 8.00
CA GLY A 8 -7.36 -4.08 8.79
C GLY A 8 -6.57 -2.93 9.41
N TYR A 9 -7.32 -1.91 9.80
CA TYR A 9 -6.79 -0.64 10.28
C TYR A 9 -6.01 -0.76 11.59
N ASP A 10 -6.54 -1.50 12.56
CA ASP A 10 -5.92 -1.65 13.89
C ASP A 10 -4.59 -2.42 13.81
N ALA A 11 -4.54 -3.47 12.97
CA ALA A 11 -3.32 -4.24 12.76
C ALA A 11 -2.24 -3.39 12.11
N LEU A 12 -2.58 -2.58 11.10
CA LEU A 12 -1.65 -1.62 10.50
C LEU A 12 -1.12 -0.65 11.56
N HIS A 13 -2.01 0.01 12.31
CA HIS A 13 -1.59 0.98 13.33
C HIS A 13 -0.72 0.35 14.42
N LYS A 14 -0.99 -0.90 14.80
CA LYS A 14 -0.14 -1.65 15.74
C LYS A 14 1.25 -1.89 15.15
N GLU A 15 1.33 -2.35 13.90
CA GLU A 15 2.59 -2.62 13.21
C GLU A 15 3.42 -1.35 13.04
N LEU A 16 2.80 -0.26 12.59
CA LEU A 16 3.49 1.02 12.37
C LEU A 16 4.16 1.57 13.63
N LYS A 17 3.67 1.26 14.83
CA LYS A 17 4.30 1.68 16.10
C LYS A 17 5.65 1.01 16.36
N SER A 18 5.90 -0.15 15.76
CA SER A 18 7.16 -0.88 15.88
C SER A 18 8.12 -0.63 14.71
N LEU A 19 7.66 0.04 13.66
CA LEU A 19 8.48 0.35 12.50
C LEU A 19 9.23 1.67 12.69
N SER A 20 10.44 1.73 12.14
CA SER A 20 11.29 2.91 12.10
C SER A 20 11.94 3.03 10.73
N GLY A 21 12.38 4.24 10.37
CA GLY A 21 13.01 4.49 9.07
C GLY A 21 11.98 4.70 7.95
N LYS A 22 12.41 4.45 6.70
CA LYS A 22 11.56 4.64 5.51
C LYS A 22 10.51 3.53 5.45
N VAL A 23 9.24 3.89 5.40
CA VAL A 23 8.12 2.94 5.33
C VAL A 23 7.24 3.28 4.13
N PHE A 24 7.02 2.31 3.28
CA PHE A 24 6.06 2.37 2.19
C PHE A 24 4.86 1.48 2.53
N ILE A 25 3.66 1.96 2.24
CA ILE A 25 2.42 1.22 2.49
C ILE A 25 1.65 1.09 1.18
N PHE A 26 1.37 -0.14 0.80
CA PHE A 26 0.47 -0.49 -0.30
C PHE A 26 -0.88 -0.91 0.26
N PHE A 27 -1.87 -0.03 0.13
CA PHE A 27 -3.24 -0.29 0.52
C PHE A 27 -3.98 -0.97 -0.62
N THR A 28 -4.51 -2.17 -0.35
CA THR A 28 -5.18 -3.02 -1.35
C THR A 28 -6.44 -3.67 -0.76
N GLY A 29 -7.41 -4.04 -1.60
CA GLY A 29 -8.61 -4.73 -1.14
C GLY A 29 -8.30 -6.16 -0.66
N SER A 30 -8.91 -6.61 0.45
CA SER A 30 -8.76 -7.99 0.93
C SER A 30 -9.09 -9.02 -0.15
N LYS A 31 -8.47 -10.20 -0.03
CA LYS A 31 -8.65 -11.30 -0.98
C LYS A 31 -9.90 -12.11 -0.65
N VAL A 32 -10.71 -12.39 -1.66
CA VAL A 32 -11.79 -13.38 -1.66
C VAL A 32 -11.38 -14.47 -2.64
N ASP A 33 -11.32 -15.73 -2.18
CA ASP A 33 -10.85 -16.87 -2.98
C ASP A 33 -9.47 -16.64 -3.63
N GLY A 34 -8.57 -16.01 -2.89
CA GLY A 34 -7.19 -15.76 -3.31
C GLY A 34 -6.98 -14.54 -4.22
N LYS A 35 -8.04 -13.79 -4.58
CA LYS A 35 -7.94 -12.56 -5.39
C LYS A 35 -8.59 -11.37 -4.69
N SER A 36 -8.00 -10.19 -4.84
CA SER A 36 -8.62 -8.97 -4.32
C SER A 36 -10.01 -8.79 -4.94
N TRP A 37 -11.00 -8.34 -4.16
CA TRP A 37 -12.32 -7.96 -4.67
C TRP A 37 -12.25 -6.71 -5.58
N CYS A 38 -11.12 -6.00 -5.60
CA CYS A 38 -10.88 -4.83 -6.41
C CYS A 38 -10.09 -5.18 -7.68
N PRO A 39 -10.65 -5.02 -8.90
CA PRO A 39 -9.94 -5.31 -10.15
C PRO A 39 -8.65 -4.50 -10.33
N ASP A 40 -8.64 -3.24 -9.89
CA ASP A 40 -7.46 -2.39 -9.98
C ASP A 40 -6.33 -2.87 -9.07
N CYS A 41 -6.68 -3.41 -7.90
CA CYS A 41 -5.71 -4.04 -6.99
C CYS A 41 -5.11 -5.29 -7.62
N VAL A 42 -5.94 -6.15 -8.24
CA VAL A 42 -5.46 -7.35 -8.96
C VAL A 42 -4.47 -6.99 -10.07
N ALA A 43 -4.66 -5.86 -10.75
CA ALA A 43 -3.76 -5.41 -11.80
C ALA A 43 -2.46 -4.75 -11.26
N ALA A 44 -2.55 -4.02 -10.14
CA ALA A 44 -1.41 -3.29 -9.57
C ALA A 44 -0.47 -4.20 -8.76
N GLU A 45 -1.01 -5.17 -8.02
CA GLU A 45 -0.25 -6.08 -7.15
C GLU A 45 0.98 -6.70 -7.84
N PRO A 46 0.87 -7.35 -9.02
CA PRO A 46 2.05 -7.93 -9.67
C PRO A 46 3.09 -6.88 -10.11
N VAL A 47 2.67 -5.66 -10.45
CA VAL A 47 3.59 -4.58 -10.83
C VAL A 47 4.40 -4.14 -9.62
N VAL A 48 3.72 -3.85 -8.51
CA VAL A 48 4.37 -3.42 -7.26
C VAL A 48 5.27 -4.53 -6.71
N GLU A 49 4.76 -5.77 -6.65
CA GLU A 49 5.52 -6.93 -6.15
C GLU A 49 6.77 -7.19 -6.99
N SER A 50 6.71 -7.04 -8.32
CA SER A 50 7.89 -7.24 -9.18
C SER A 50 9.03 -6.27 -8.84
N ILE A 51 8.72 -5.04 -8.44
CA ILE A 51 9.70 -4.00 -8.12
C ILE A 51 10.21 -4.20 -6.69
N VAL A 52 9.31 -4.47 -5.73
CA VAL A 52 9.68 -4.76 -4.34
C VAL A 52 10.58 -5.99 -4.24
N ASN A 53 10.29 -7.03 -5.04
CA ASN A 53 11.08 -8.27 -5.08
C ASN A 53 12.28 -8.22 -6.04
N GLY A 54 12.40 -7.17 -6.84
CA GLY A 54 13.56 -6.92 -7.69
C GLY A 54 14.81 -6.62 -6.86
N LYS A 55 15.99 -6.66 -7.53
CA LYS A 55 17.28 -6.46 -6.87
C LYS A 55 17.35 -5.14 -6.08
N GLU A 56 17.02 -4.03 -6.72
CA GLU A 56 17.01 -2.70 -6.09
C GLU A 56 16.02 -2.63 -4.93
N GLY A 57 14.84 -3.26 -5.10
CA GLY A 57 13.84 -3.36 -4.05
C GLY A 57 14.34 -4.13 -2.83
N LYS A 58 15.09 -5.22 -3.01
CA LYS A 58 15.70 -5.98 -1.91
C LYS A 58 16.84 -5.23 -1.22
N GLU A 59 17.64 -4.46 -1.96
CA GLU A 59 18.76 -3.68 -1.44
C GLU A 59 18.35 -2.37 -0.75
N LEU A 60 17.16 -1.83 -1.04
CA LEU A 60 16.66 -0.61 -0.42
C LEU A 60 16.38 -0.79 1.08
N ASP A 61 17.01 0.03 1.92
CA ASP A 61 16.81 0.08 3.37
C ASP A 61 15.50 0.78 3.74
N ALA A 62 14.40 0.05 3.57
CA ALA A 62 13.06 0.47 3.89
C ALA A 62 12.17 -0.73 4.25
N THR A 63 11.02 -0.45 4.88
CA THR A 63 9.96 -1.44 5.09
C THR A 63 8.85 -1.23 4.08
N PHE A 64 8.44 -2.30 3.39
CA PHE A 64 7.27 -2.33 2.52
C PHE A 64 6.12 -3.07 3.22
N VAL A 65 5.01 -2.37 3.43
CA VAL A 65 3.83 -2.89 4.12
C VAL A 65 2.70 -3.10 3.12
N THR A 66 2.26 -4.33 2.92
CA THR A 66 1.00 -4.62 2.26
C THR A 66 -0.12 -4.57 3.30
N CYS A 67 -1.03 -3.61 3.15
CA CYS A 67 -2.19 -3.47 4.03
C CYS A 67 -3.47 -3.83 3.27
N TYR A 68 -4.09 -4.94 3.67
CA TYR A 68 -5.43 -5.28 3.21
C TYR A 68 -6.46 -4.44 3.97
N VAL A 69 -7.22 -3.61 3.25
CA VAL A 69 -8.17 -2.67 3.86
C VAL A 69 -9.44 -3.34 4.40
N GLY A 70 -9.62 -4.64 4.20
CA GLY A 70 -10.83 -5.37 4.55
C GLY A 70 -11.74 -5.64 3.36
N ALA A 71 -12.96 -6.07 3.68
CA ALA A 71 -14.02 -6.33 2.70
C ALA A 71 -14.46 -5.05 1.96
N ARG A 72 -15.07 -5.23 0.79
CA ARG A 72 -15.51 -4.12 -0.07
C ARG A 72 -16.53 -3.21 0.63
N GLU A 73 -17.42 -3.79 1.42
CA GLU A 73 -18.48 -3.10 2.15
C GLU A 73 -17.89 -2.17 3.22
N TYR A 74 -16.89 -2.68 3.97
CA TYR A 74 -16.14 -1.89 4.95
C TYR A 74 -15.41 -0.72 4.29
N TRP A 75 -14.75 -0.96 3.15
CA TRP A 75 -14.02 0.08 2.42
C TRP A 75 -14.93 1.18 1.83
N LYS A 76 -16.15 0.82 1.41
CA LYS A 76 -17.10 1.76 0.81
C LYS A 76 -17.72 2.71 1.82
N ASP A 77 -17.71 2.35 3.10
CA ASP A 77 -18.22 3.22 4.16
C ASP A 77 -17.42 4.55 4.20
N PRO A 78 -18.07 5.73 4.06
CA PRO A 78 -17.40 7.01 4.24
C PRO A 78 -16.75 7.18 5.61
N ALA A 79 -17.27 6.49 6.64
CA ALA A 79 -16.71 6.45 7.98
C ALA A 79 -15.59 5.42 8.16
N CYS A 80 -15.19 4.72 7.09
CA CYS A 80 -14.05 3.80 7.11
C CYS A 80 -12.80 4.53 7.67
N PRO A 81 -12.18 4.01 8.75
CA PRO A 81 -11.03 4.64 9.40
C PRO A 81 -9.90 5.03 8.44
N PHE A 82 -9.61 4.19 7.44
CA PHE A 82 -8.60 4.50 6.42
C PHE A 82 -8.88 5.78 5.62
N ARG A 83 -10.16 6.13 5.42
CA ARG A 83 -10.59 7.35 4.71
C ARG A 83 -10.50 8.59 5.61
N THR A 84 -10.81 8.43 6.90
CA THR A 84 -10.87 9.53 7.86
C THR A 84 -9.56 9.82 8.58
N ASP A 85 -8.63 8.85 8.59
CA ASP A 85 -7.31 8.96 9.20
C ASP A 85 -6.53 10.14 8.62
N LYS A 86 -5.93 10.96 9.48
CA LYS A 86 -5.29 12.24 9.09
C LYS A 86 -3.96 12.06 8.35
N ASP A 87 -3.34 10.90 8.47
CA ASP A 87 -2.07 10.55 7.88
C ASP A 87 -2.28 9.81 6.56
N PHE A 88 -3.31 8.98 6.45
CA PHE A 88 -3.61 8.26 5.21
C PHE A 88 -4.58 9.00 4.29
N LYS A 89 -5.73 9.46 4.81
CA LYS A 89 -6.85 10.04 4.05
C LYS A 89 -7.07 9.35 2.72
N LEU A 90 -7.25 8.02 2.73
CA LEU A 90 -7.34 7.26 1.49
C LEU A 90 -8.62 7.63 0.74
N THR A 91 -8.49 7.95 -0.55
CA THR A 91 -9.62 8.24 -1.43
C THR A 91 -10.00 7.01 -2.26
N CYS A 92 -9.03 6.16 -2.58
CA CYS A 92 -9.14 5.01 -3.47
C CYS A 92 -8.21 3.85 -3.04
N VAL A 93 -8.47 2.67 -3.57
CA VAL A 93 -7.53 1.53 -3.57
C VAL A 93 -7.42 1.01 -5.00
N PRO A 94 -6.23 0.55 -5.45
CA PRO A 94 -4.97 0.53 -4.70
C PRO A 94 -4.40 1.94 -4.47
N THR A 95 -3.67 2.10 -3.36
CA THR A 95 -2.88 3.31 -3.08
C THR A 95 -1.52 2.90 -2.56
N LEU A 96 -0.44 3.41 -3.16
CA LEU A 96 0.92 3.29 -2.64
C LEU A 96 1.32 4.62 -1.99
N LEU A 97 1.86 4.61 -0.77
CA LEU A 97 2.17 5.81 0.02
C LEU A 97 3.48 5.67 0.79
N GLU A 98 4.29 6.73 0.85
CA GLU A 98 5.43 6.82 1.76
C GLU A 98 4.98 7.48 3.08
N LEU A 99 5.11 6.75 4.19
CA LEU A 99 4.66 7.20 5.50
C LEU A 99 5.41 8.47 5.91
N GLY A 100 4.67 9.47 6.39
CA GLY A 100 5.22 10.77 6.78
C GLY A 100 5.39 11.77 5.62
N LYS A 101 5.32 11.34 4.35
CA LYS A 101 5.36 12.22 3.17
C LYS A 101 4.00 12.26 2.46
N LYS A 102 3.07 13.10 2.97
CA LYS A 102 1.66 13.15 2.51
C LYS A 102 1.46 13.28 0.99
N HIS A 103 2.37 13.95 0.29
CA HIS A 103 2.28 14.16 -1.15
C HIS A 103 2.87 13.01 -1.99
N LYS A 104 3.70 12.14 -1.38
CA LYS A 104 4.35 11.03 -2.07
C LYS A 104 3.42 9.82 -2.03
N ARG A 105 2.55 9.73 -3.04
CA ARG A 105 1.63 8.61 -3.22
C ARG A 105 1.26 8.38 -4.69
N LEU A 106 1.00 7.12 -5.04
CA LEU A 106 0.42 6.72 -6.32
C LEU A 106 -0.98 6.15 -6.11
N LEU A 107 -1.93 6.59 -6.93
CA LEU A 107 -3.34 6.22 -6.83
C LEU A 107 -3.76 5.35 -8.03
N GLU A 108 -4.57 4.32 -7.78
CA GLU A 108 -5.28 3.51 -8.78
C GLU A 108 -4.44 3.11 -10.01
N SER A 109 -4.61 3.83 -11.12
CA SER A 109 -3.92 3.57 -12.39
C SER A 109 -2.41 3.81 -12.31
N GLN A 110 -1.96 4.75 -11.48
CA GLN A 110 -0.53 5.04 -11.31
C GLN A 110 0.20 3.86 -10.67
N ALA A 111 -0.45 3.14 -9.75
CA ALA A 111 0.11 1.95 -9.11
C ALA A 111 0.23 0.75 -10.07
N LYS A 112 -0.32 0.84 -11.28
CA LYS A 112 -0.19 -0.17 -12.35
C LYS A 112 0.92 0.18 -13.35
N ASN A 113 1.50 1.37 -13.26
CA ASN A 113 2.54 1.81 -14.16
C ASN A 113 3.91 1.50 -13.53
N ALA A 114 4.65 0.56 -14.14
CA ALA A 114 5.92 0.10 -13.60
C ALA A 114 6.96 1.22 -13.46
N ASP A 115 6.99 2.18 -14.38
CA ASP A 115 7.95 3.29 -14.33
C ASP A 115 7.61 4.21 -13.18
N LEU A 116 6.33 4.63 -13.05
CA LEU A 116 5.91 5.45 -11.91
C LEU A 116 6.16 4.76 -10.56
N VAL A 117 5.95 3.45 -10.47
CA VAL A 117 6.21 2.69 -9.23
C VAL A 117 7.71 2.60 -8.93
N LYS A 118 8.58 2.47 -9.94
CA LYS A 118 10.02 2.53 -9.75
C LYS A 118 10.45 3.91 -9.26
N ASP A 119 10.02 4.96 -9.96
CA ASP A 119 10.35 6.35 -9.62
C ASP A 119 9.90 6.64 -8.18
N PHE A 120 8.71 6.18 -7.81
CA PHE A 120 8.18 6.33 -6.47
C PHE A 120 9.09 5.74 -5.37
N PHE A 121 9.69 4.55 -5.60
CA PHE A 121 10.54 3.90 -4.60
C PHE A 121 11.96 4.46 -4.55
N PHE A 122 12.52 4.76 -5.71
CA PHE A 122 13.96 4.98 -5.88
C PHE A 122 14.35 6.43 -6.16
N GLU A 123 13.41 7.26 -6.61
CA GLU A 123 13.61 8.70 -6.73
C GLU A 123 13.04 9.44 -5.51
N ASP A 124 13.62 10.58 -5.14
CA ASP A 124 13.26 11.34 -3.94
C ASP A 124 12.05 12.26 -4.11
#